data_AF-A0A9X2C463-F1
#
_entry.id   AF-A0A9X2C463-F1
#
_cell.length_a   1.000
_cell.length_b   1.000
_cell.length_c   1.000
_cell.angle_alpha   90.00
_cell.angle_beta   90.00
_cell.angle_gamma   90.00
#
_symmetry.space_group_name_H-M   'P 1'
#
loop_
_entity.id
_entity.type
_entity.pdbx_description
1 polymer ?
#
loop_
_entity_poly.entity_id
_entity_poly.type
_entity_poly.pdbx_seq_one_letter_code
_entity_poly.pdbx_strand_id
1 'polypeptide(L)'
;MGLTLVPPVDAVGQVSANNGATSPSQHRIDMEFNVLPPPALALIAQSMTDLESDRQAAAADIPHRSIAVLNSLLAQTADLRELYRKANLQASGASCYELHLLFDKHHNEQERIATLLSERVQALGGVAFVLVRNMDEEALQTGVPSVIETPLDKLQRLAEAHERLLVEAQPLGREAESPNDLGTHDMILREVVRTNARQIWFVTRLLSPPSDDGAATSLY
;
A
#
# COMPACT_ATOMS: atom_id res chain seq x y z
N MET A 1 -46.44 -31.10 16.28
CA MET A 1 -45.38 -32.08 16.57
C MET A 1 -46.01 -33.46 16.49
N GLY A 2 -45.72 -34.22 15.43
CA GLY A 2 -46.24 -35.57 15.21
C GLY A 2 -45.17 -36.39 14.52
N LEU A 3 -44.52 -37.27 15.28
CA LEU A 3 -43.59 -38.27 14.79
C LEU A 3 -44.38 -39.42 14.18
N THR A 4 -44.01 -39.87 12.98
CA THR A 4 -44.48 -41.15 12.44
C THR A 4 -43.29 -41.96 11.99
N LEU A 5 -43.03 -43.01 12.77
CA LEU A 5 -42.08 -44.08 12.57
C LEU A 5 -42.72 -45.12 11.64
N VAL A 6 -42.03 -45.59 10.61
CA VAL A 6 -42.43 -46.77 9.80
C VAL A 6 -41.22 -47.72 9.70
N PRO A 7 -41.41 -49.06 9.78
CA PRO A 7 -40.39 -50.04 10.18
C PRO A 7 -39.75 -50.78 8.98
N PRO A 8 -38.85 -51.78 9.19
CA PRO A 8 -37.83 -52.20 8.23
C PRO A 8 -38.29 -53.35 7.32
N VAL A 9 -37.63 -53.49 6.16
CA VAL A 9 -37.74 -54.65 5.28
C VAL A 9 -36.33 -55.08 4.87
N ASP A 10 -35.86 -56.17 5.46
CA ASP A 10 -34.84 -57.03 4.89
C ASP A 10 -35.55 -58.03 3.96
N ALA A 11 -35.23 -58.04 2.66
CA ALA A 11 -35.28 -59.27 1.88
C ALA A 11 -34.54 -59.15 0.53
N VAL A 12 -33.63 -60.12 0.32
CA VAL A 12 -33.22 -60.75 -0.94
C VAL A 12 -32.20 -60.02 -1.83
N GLY A 13 -31.10 -60.74 -2.09
CA GLY A 13 -30.48 -60.73 -3.43
C GLY A 13 -28.96 -60.76 -3.46
N GLN A 14 -28.36 -61.93 -3.25
CA GLN A 14 -27.02 -62.17 -3.81
C GLN A 14 -27.14 -62.25 -5.34
N VAL A 15 -26.52 -61.30 -6.05
CA VAL A 15 -26.02 -61.50 -7.41
C VAL A 15 -24.65 -60.84 -7.53
N SER A 16 -23.66 -61.69 -7.76
CA SER A 16 -22.30 -61.34 -8.16
C SER A 16 -22.28 -61.02 -9.66
N ALA A 17 -21.77 -59.85 -10.04
CA ALA A 17 -21.20 -59.59 -11.37
C ALA A 17 -20.40 -58.28 -11.41
N ASN A 18 -19.10 -58.43 -11.20
CA ASN A 18 -17.98 -57.86 -11.94
C ASN A 18 -18.17 -56.60 -12.84
N ASN A 19 -17.33 -55.60 -12.53
CA ASN A 19 -16.51 -54.75 -13.41
C ASN A 19 -17.12 -53.80 -14.43
N GLY A 20 -16.82 -52.51 -14.24
CA GLY A 20 -16.71 -51.56 -15.36
C GLY A 20 -16.97 -50.08 -15.01
N ALA A 21 -16.29 -49.51 -14.03
CA ALA A 21 -16.26 -48.05 -13.87
C ALA A 21 -14.86 -47.58 -13.45
N THR A 22 -14.09 -47.14 -14.42
CA THR A 22 -12.84 -46.41 -14.22
C THR A 22 -13.14 -45.09 -13.52
N SER A 23 -12.81 -44.98 -12.24
CA SER A 23 -12.70 -43.69 -11.55
C SER A 23 -11.47 -42.93 -12.06
N PRO A 24 -11.54 -41.60 -12.20
CA PRO A 24 -10.42 -40.81 -12.68
C PRO A 24 -9.29 -40.84 -11.65
N SER A 25 -8.09 -41.17 -12.12
CA SER A 25 -6.85 -41.20 -11.37
C SER A 25 -6.59 -39.85 -10.69
N GLN A 26 -6.75 -39.81 -9.36
CA GLN A 26 -6.19 -38.75 -8.54
C GLN A 26 -4.67 -38.85 -8.60
N HIS A 27 -4.03 -38.04 -9.44
CA HIS A 27 -2.60 -37.77 -9.35
C HIS A 27 -2.35 -36.96 -8.08
N ARG A 28 -2.19 -37.64 -6.95
CA ARG A 28 -1.63 -37.05 -5.75
C ARG A 28 -0.13 -36.90 -5.99
N ILE A 29 0.31 -35.68 -6.28
CA ILE A 29 1.73 -35.35 -6.26
C ILE A 29 2.14 -35.37 -4.78
N ASP A 30 2.76 -36.46 -4.35
CA ASP A 30 3.42 -36.53 -3.06
C ASP A 30 4.67 -35.64 -3.15
N MET A 31 4.55 -34.37 -2.77
CA MET A 31 5.72 -33.49 -2.62
C MET A 31 6.47 -33.93 -1.35
N GLU A 32 7.48 -34.78 -1.53
CA GLU A 32 8.47 -35.03 -0.49
C GLU A 32 9.25 -33.73 -0.22
N PHE A 33 8.88 -33.03 0.85
CA PHE A 33 9.70 -31.95 1.38
C PHE A 33 10.98 -32.58 1.95
N ASN A 34 12.06 -32.54 1.18
CA ASN A 34 13.36 -32.96 1.65
C ASN A 34 13.84 -31.95 2.70
N VAL A 35 13.58 -32.26 3.98
CA VAL A 35 14.04 -31.44 5.11
C VAL A 35 15.56 -31.47 5.09
N LEU A 36 16.17 -30.29 4.90
CA LEU A 36 17.62 -30.15 4.91
C LEU A 36 18.20 -30.77 6.20
N PRO A 37 19.33 -31.50 6.10
CA PRO A 37 19.94 -32.12 7.26
C PRO A 37 20.32 -31.03 8.30
N PRO A 38 20.25 -31.33 9.61
CA PRO A 38 20.52 -30.38 10.69
C PRO A 38 21.78 -29.51 10.53
N PRO A 39 22.94 -30.02 10.07
CA PRO A 39 24.12 -29.17 9.85
C PRO A 39 23.93 -28.12 8.74
N ALA A 40 23.13 -28.41 7.71
CA ALA A 40 22.85 -27.44 6.66
C ALA A 40 21.88 -26.34 7.13
N LEU A 41 20.91 -26.69 7.98
CA LEU A 41 20.06 -25.70 8.65
C LEU A 41 20.85 -24.81 9.61
N ALA A 42 21.80 -25.38 10.35
CA ALA A 42 22.69 -24.62 11.23
C ALA A 42 23.59 -23.65 10.46
N LEU A 43 24.12 -24.07 9.30
CA LEU A 43 24.93 -23.22 8.43
C LEU A 43 24.11 -22.07 7.82
N ILE A 44 22.86 -22.34 7.42
CA ILE A 44 21.93 -21.30 6.94
C ILE A 44 21.59 -20.33 8.07
N ALA A 45 21.29 -20.83 9.26
CA ALA A 45 20.99 -19.99 10.42
C ALA A 45 22.19 -19.12 10.83
N GLN A 46 23.40 -19.67 10.81
CA GLN A 46 24.64 -18.93 11.07
C GLN A 46 24.90 -17.88 10.00
N SER A 47 24.79 -18.22 8.72
CA SER A 47 24.89 -17.27 7.61
C SER A 47 23.87 -16.14 7.72
N MET A 48 22.63 -16.44 8.12
CA MET A 48 21.59 -15.43 8.36
C MET A 48 21.96 -14.51 9.55
N THR A 49 22.52 -15.08 10.61
CA THR A 49 22.96 -14.32 11.80
C THR A 49 24.18 -13.44 11.49
N ASP A 50 25.11 -13.93 10.68
CA ASP A 50 26.30 -13.20 10.24
C ASP A 50 25.90 -12.04 9.33
N LEU A 51 24.96 -12.26 8.38
CA LEU A 51 24.37 -11.21 7.56
C LEU A 51 23.62 -10.17 8.39
N GLU A 52 22.88 -10.59 9.42
CA GLU A 52 22.23 -9.66 10.36
C GLU A 52 23.26 -8.84 11.14
N SER A 53 24.38 -9.45 11.55
CA SER A 53 25.45 -8.77 12.29
C SER A 53 26.21 -7.76 11.43
N ASP A 54 26.52 -8.10 10.19
CA ASP A 54 27.17 -7.20 9.22
C ASP A 54 26.25 -6.04 8.85
N ARG A 55 24.95 -6.32 8.70
CA ARG A 55 23.92 -5.31 8.48
C ARG A 55 23.81 -4.35 9.67
N GLN A 56 23.91 -4.85 10.90
CA GLN A 56 23.89 -4.05 12.11
C GLN A 56 25.17 -3.22 12.30
N ALA A 57 26.33 -3.73 11.86
CA ALA A 57 27.62 -3.02 11.92
C ALA A 57 27.73 -1.88 10.90
N ALA A 58 27.15 -2.04 9.70
CA ALA A 58 27.06 -0.96 8.70
C ALA A 58 26.08 0.17 9.09
N ALA A 59 25.25 -0.05 10.12
CA ALA A 59 24.16 0.81 10.56
C ALA A 59 24.55 1.92 11.56
N ALA A 60 25.84 2.15 11.86
CA ALA A 60 26.19 2.98 13.03
C ALA A 60 26.01 4.51 12.88
N ASP A 61 25.88 5.07 11.66
CA ASP A 61 25.78 6.56 11.49
C ASP A 61 24.81 7.03 10.38
N ILE A 62 24.52 6.19 9.37
CA ILE A 62 23.62 6.52 8.24
C ILE A 62 22.11 6.31 8.53
N PRO A 63 21.65 5.29 9.29
CA PRO A 63 20.21 4.97 9.34
C PRO A 63 19.39 5.99 10.12
N HIS A 64 19.95 6.72 11.09
CA HIS A 64 19.16 7.66 11.88
C HIS A 64 18.60 8.82 11.04
N ARG A 65 19.37 9.34 10.08
CA ARG A 65 18.91 10.40 9.18
C ARG A 65 17.86 9.86 8.19
N SER A 66 18.13 8.73 7.54
CA SER A 66 17.16 8.11 6.62
C SER A 66 15.85 7.75 7.33
N ILE A 67 15.89 7.27 8.58
CA ILE A 67 14.70 6.95 9.38
C ILE A 67 13.87 8.21 9.68
N ALA A 68 14.50 9.32 10.08
CA ALA A 68 13.78 10.57 10.36
C ALA A 68 13.08 11.09 9.10
N VAL A 69 13.80 11.07 7.98
CA VAL A 69 13.33 11.45 6.66
C VAL A 69 12.13 10.61 6.21
N LEU A 70 12.26 9.28 6.30
CA LEU A 70 11.20 8.35 5.92
C LEU A 70 9.96 8.49 6.80
N ASN A 71 10.13 8.75 8.09
CA ASN A 71 9.02 9.02 8.99
C ASN A 71 8.30 10.33 8.66
N SER A 72 9.01 11.37 8.21
CA SER A 72 8.36 12.61 7.74
C SER A 72 7.51 12.36 6.49
N LEU A 73 8.07 11.65 5.50
CA LEU A 73 7.35 11.28 4.28
C LEU A 73 6.16 10.35 4.58
N LEU A 74 6.31 9.42 5.52
CA LEU A 74 5.26 8.52 5.98
C LEU A 74 4.09 9.31 6.58
N ALA A 75 4.37 10.27 7.45
CA ALA A 75 3.34 11.11 8.07
C ALA A 75 2.56 11.91 7.01
N GLN A 76 3.25 12.56 6.08
CA GLN A 76 2.60 13.33 5.01
C GLN A 76 1.79 12.44 4.06
N THR A 77 2.29 11.25 3.74
CA THR A 77 1.58 10.29 2.91
C THR A 77 0.31 9.80 3.62
N ALA A 78 0.38 9.56 4.93
CA ALA A 78 -0.78 9.17 5.73
C ALA A 78 -1.83 10.28 5.83
N ASP A 79 -1.40 11.54 5.96
CA ASP A 79 -2.28 12.72 5.93
C ASP A 79 -2.98 12.85 4.57
N LEU A 80 -2.23 12.71 3.47
CA LEU A 80 -2.77 12.78 2.11
C LEU A 80 -3.77 11.65 1.83
N ARG A 81 -3.48 10.44 2.29
CA ARG A 81 -4.42 9.30 2.26
C ARG A 81 -5.73 9.64 2.96
N GLU A 82 -5.66 10.25 4.13
CA GLU A 82 -6.84 10.62 4.91
C GLU A 82 -7.64 11.74 4.23
N LEU A 83 -6.98 12.71 3.61
CA LEU A 83 -7.62 13.72 2.77
C LEU A 83 -8.40 13.09 1.61
N TYR A 84 -7.83 12.10 0.92
CA TYR A 84 -8.53 11.39 -0.14
C TYR A 84 -9.74 10.60 0.39
N ARG A 85 -9.59 9.95 1.55
CA ARG A 85 -10.71 9.23 2.18
C ARG A 85 -11.86 10.17 2.49
N LYS A 86 -11.57 11.34 3.07
CA LYS A 86 -12.59 12.36 3.32
C LYS A 86 -13.21 12.87 2.02
N ALA A 87 -12.40 13.22 1.02
CA ALA A 87 -12.89 13.70 -0.27
C ALA A 87 -13.81 12.69 -0.95
N ASN A 88 -13.47 11.41 -0.86
CA ASN A 88 -14.26 10.28 -1.36
C ASN A 88 -15.63 10.17 -0.68
N LEU A 89 -15.65 10.24 0.65
CA LEU A 89 -16.88 10.18 1.46
C LEU A 89 -17.78 11.40 1.26
N GLN A 90 -17.19 12.55 0.96
CA GLN A 90 -17.90 13.80 0.72
C GLN A 90 -18.12 14.11 -0.77
N ALA A 91 -17.89 13.15 -1.67
CA ALA A 91 -18.17 13.32 -3.10
C ALA A 91 -19.68 13.53 -3.33
N SER A 92 -20.05 14.55 -4.09
CA SER A 92 -21.44 14.90 -4.38
C SER A 92 -21.56 15.67 -5.70
N GLY A 93 -22.77 15.78 -6.24
CA GLY A 93 -23.04 16.46 -7.52
C GLY A 93 -23.00 15.55 -8.75
N ALA A 94 -23.01 16.15 -9.94
CA ALA A 94 -23.16 15.43 -11.21
C ALA A 94 -22.01 14.45 -11.51
N SER A 95 -20.78 14.79 -11.11
CA SER A 95 -19.58 13.94 -11.28
C SER A 95 -19.24 13.11 -10.04
N CYS A 96 -20.19 12.92 -9.12
CA CYS A 96 -19.96 12.21 -7.85
C CYS A 96 -19.30 10.84 -8.05
N TYR A 97 -19.82 10.04 -8.99
CA TYR A 97 -19.32 8.69 -9.24
C TYR A 97 -17.87 8.66 -9.76
N GLU A 98 -17.56 9.51 -10.74
CA GLU A 98 -16.21 9.59 -11.31
C GLU A 98 -15.19 10.07 -10.28
N LEU A 99 -15.55 11.09 -9.48
CA LEU A 99 -14.71 11.58 -8.40
C LEU A 99 -14.53 10.53 -7.31
N HIS A 100 -15.56 9.76 -6.98
CA HIS A 100 -15.46 8.68 -6.00
C HIS A 100 -14.44 7.62 -6.44
N LEU A 101 -14.52 7.18 -7.71
CA LEU A 101 -13.54 6.21 -8.26
C LEU A 101 -12.11 6.78 -8.28
N LEU A 102 -11.95 8.05 -8.65
CA LEU A 102 -10.64 8.69 -8.68
C LEU A 102 -10.04 8.81 -7.28
N PHE A 103 -10.81 9.29 -6.30
CA PHE A 103 -10.35 9.47 -4.94
C PHE A 103 -10.08 8.13 -4.25
N ASP A 104 -10.89 7.11 -4.46
CA ASP A 104 -10.65 5.77 -3.94
C ASP A 104 -9.37 5.15 -4.52
N LYS A 105 -9.16 5.27 -5.84
CA LYS A 105 -7.92 4.83 -6.47
C LYS A 105 -6.70 5.52 -5.86
N HIS A 106 -6.74 6.85 -5.73
CA HIS A 106 -5.62 7.60 -5.18
C HIS A 106 -5.39 7.29 -3.70
N HIS A 107 -6.45 7.12 -2.91
CA HIS A 107 -6.38 6.66 -1.53
C HIS A 107 -5.63 5.33 -1.41
N ASN A 108 -6.01 4.33 -2.21
CA ASN A 108 -5.39 3.01 -2.20
C ASN A 108 -3.90 3.05 -2.64
N GLU A 109 -3.56 3.91 -3.61
CA GLU A 109 -2.17 4.13 -4.00
C GLU A 109 -1.34 4.77 -2.87
N GLN A 110 -1.91 5.72 -2.13
CA GLN A 110 -1.25 6.35 -0.97
C GLN A 110 -1.12 5.39 0.23
N GLU A 111 -2.13 4.54 0.46
CA GLU A 111 -2.05 3.47 1.47
C GLU A 111 -0.85 2.56 1.19
N ARG A 112 -0.71 2.09 -0.05
CA ARG A 112 0.43 1.25 -0.45
C ARG A 112 1.76 1.94 -0.22
N ILE A 113 1.87 3.23 -0.54
CA ILE A 113 3.11 4.00 -0.30
C ILE A 113 3.40 4.12 1.19
N ALA A 114 2.39 4.42 2.02
CA ALA A 114 2.56 4.49 3.48
C ALA A 114 3.07 3.15 4.05
N THR A 115 2.54 2.02 3.58
CA THR A 115 3.04 0.69 3.95
C THR A 115 4.51 0.52 3.56
N LEU A 116 4.87 0.80 2.32
CA LEU A 116 6.26 0.67 1.85
C LEU A 116 7.25 1.53 2.65
N LEU A 117 6.87 2.77 2.96
CA LEU A 117 7.68 3.66 3.79
C LEU A 117 7.86 3.10 5.21
N SER A 118 6.78 2.63 5.82
CA SER A 118 6.80 2.01 7.16
C SER A 118 7.67 0.74 7.20
N GLU A 119 7.54 -0.12 6.19
CA GLU A 119 8.37 -1.32 6.06
C GLU A 119 9.85 -0.97 5.87
N ARG A 120 10.16 0.08 5.09
CA ARG A 120 11.55 0.55 4.93
C ARG A 120 12.13 1.08 6.24
N VAL A 121 11.36 1.85 7.01
CA VAL A 121 11.78 2.33 8.34
C VAL A 121 12.11 1.14 9.26
N GLN A 122 11.25 0.13 9.31
CA GLN A 122 11.48 -1.09 10.09
C GLN A 122 12.70 -1.87 9.59
N ALA A 123 12.87 -1.96 8.27
CA ALA A 123 14.03 -2.61 7.67
C ALA A 123 15.34 -1.91 8.05
N LEU A 124 15.34 -0.59 8.26
CA LEU A 124 16.52 0.16 8.74
C LEU A 124 16.72 0.07 10.26
N GLY A 125 15.88 -0.69 10.98
CA GLY A 125 15.92 -0.81 12.44
C GLY A 125 15.25 0.34 13.18
N GLY A 126 14.50 1.20 12.47
CA GLY A 126 13.71 2.27 13.04
C GLY A 126 12.31 1.84 13.46
N VAL A 127 11.65 2.70 14.23
CA VAL A 127 10.21 2.57 14.52
C VAL A 127 9.45 3.50 13.58
N ALA A 128 8.51 2.94 12.84
CA ALA A 128 7.63 3.71 11.97
C ALA A 128 6.55 4.40 12.81
N PHE A 129 6.49 5.72 12.74
CA PHE A 129 5.48 6.50 13.44
C PHE A 129 4.50 7.09 12.43
N VAL A 130 3.34 6.47 12.30
CA VAL A 130 2.15 7.13 11.74
C VAL A 130 1.47 7.84 12.91
N LEU A 131 2.13 8.87 13.45
CA LEU A 131 1.40 9.78 14.31
C LEU A 131 0.41 10.49 13.39
N VAL A 132 -0.88 10.18 13.50
CA VAL A 132 -1.92 11.18 13.20
C VAL A 132 -1.43 12.40 13.97
N ARG A 133 -0.96 13.43 13.23
CA ARG A 133 -0.28 14.59 13.81
C ARG A 133 -0.92 14.91 15.15
N ASN A 134 -0.13 14.92 16.22
CA ASN A 134 -0.59 15.34 17.54
C ASN A 134 -1.50 16.54 17.34
N MET A 135 -2.71 16.43 17.89
CA MET A 135 -3.76 17.44 17.84
C MET A 135 -3.34 18.66 18.68
N ASP A 136 -2.24 19.31 18.30
CA ASP A 136 -1.91 20.63 18.78
C ASP A 136 -2.85 21.62 18.07
N GLU A 137 -3.26 22.69 18.76
CA GLU A 137 -4.23 23.65 18.24
C GLU A 137 -3.78 24.29 16.91
N GLU A 138 -2.48 24.29 16.62
CA GLU A 138 -1.88 24.73 15.34
C GLU A 138 -2.06 23.69 14.21
N ALA A 139 -2.12 22.39 14.52
CA ALA A 139 -2.40 21.32 13.56
C ALA A 139 -3.86 21.34 13.07
N LEU A 140 -4.77 21.99 13.80
CA LEU A 140 -6.14 22.27 13.33
C LEU A 140 -6.15 23.18 12.09
N GLN A 141 -5.08 23.97 11.85
CA GLN A 141 -4.98 24.80 10.64
C GLN A 141 -4.49 24.03 9.40
N THR A 142 -3.73 22.94 9.57
CA THR A 142 -3.18 22.15 8.44
C THR A 142 -3.79 20.76 8.27
N GLY A 143 -4.54 20.28 9.26
CA GLY A 143 -5.18 18.97 9.26
C GLY A 143 -6.39 18.88 8.34
N VAL A 144 -6.99 17.69 8.31
CA VAL A 144 -8.26 17.45 7.62
C VAL A 144 -9.36 18.25 8.33
N PRO A 145 -10.01 19.24 7.69
CA PRO A 145 -11.01 20.06 8.37
C PRO A 145 -12.17 19.19 8.88
N SER A 146 -12.78 19.54 10.01
CA SER A 146 -13.96 18.81 10.51
C SER A 146 -15.25 19.17 9.74
N VAL A 147 -15.21 20.20 8.90
CA VAL A 147 -16.36 20.75 8.18
C VAL A 147 -16.56 20.04 6.83
N ILE A 148 -17.80 20.05 6.33
CA ILE A 148 -18.12 19.68 4.95
C ILE A 148 -17.50 20.74 4.02
N GLU A 149 -16.54 20.32 3.21
CA GLU A 149 -15.84 21.22 2.30
C GLU A 149 -16.58 21.34 0.97
N THR A 150 -16.40 22.48 0.27
CA THR A 150 -16.86 22.59 -1.11
C THR A 150 -15.99 21.69 -2.01
N PRO A 151 -16.46 21.28 -3.20
CA PRO A 151 -15.64 20.50 -4.13
C PRO A 151 -14.32 21.18 -4.48
N LEU A 152 -14.31 22.51 -4.62
CA LEU A 152 -13.11 23.28 -4.94
C LEU A 152 -12.11 23.27 -3.79
N ASP A 153 -12.56 23.52 -2.56
CA ASP A 153 -11.69 23.53 -1.37
C ASP A 153 -10.99 22.19 -1.17
N LYS A 154 -11.71 21.07 -1.40
CA LYS A 154 -11.13 19.71 -1.30
C LYS A 154 -10.00 19.53 -2.32
N LEU A 155 -10.24 19.92 -3.57
CA LEU A 155 -9.25 19.78 -4.64
C LEU A 155 -8.03 20.68 -4.41
N GLN A 156 -8.23 21.91 -3.93
CA GLN A 156 -7.14 22.82 -3.56
C GLN A 156 -6.31 22.23 -2.42
N ARG A 157 -6.96 21.74 -1.36
CA ARG A 157 -6.27 21.12 -0.22
C ARG A 157 -5.48 19.88 -0.63
N LEU A 158 -6.03 19.05 -1.51
CA LEU A 158 -5.32 17.90 -2.08
C LEU A 158 -4.10 18.36 -2.89
N ALA A 159 -4.23 19.38 -3.74
CA ALA A 159 -3.12 19.92 -4.51
C ALA A 159 -2.00 20.45 -3.61
N GLU A 160 -2.34 21.27 -2.61
CA GLU A 160 -1.37 21.79 -1.64
C GLU A 160 -0.66 20.68 -0.85
N ALA A 161 -1.40 19.62 -0.47
CA ALA A 161 -0.81 18.47 0.23
C ALA A 161 0.19 17.71 -0.64
N HIS A 162 -0.11 17.53 -1.94
CA HIS A 162 0.84 16.96 -2.90
C HIS A 162 2.07 17.84 -3.07
N GLU A 163 1.89 19.16 -3.21
CA GLU A 163 3.01 20.09 -3.39
C GLU A 163 3.95 20.05 -2.20
N ARG A 164 3.43 20.12 -0.97
CA ARG A 164 4.25 20.01 0.25
C ARG A 164 5.05 18.72 0.27
N LEU A 165 4.40 17.58 0.00
CA LEU A 165 5.03 16.27 -0.02
C LEU A 165 6.12 16.19 -1.09
N LEU A 166 5.87 16.71 -2.30
CA LEU A 166 6.84 16.69 -3.41
C LEU A 166 8.04 17.61 -3.16
N VAL A 167 7.82 18.79 -2.59
CA VAL A 167 8.88 19.73 -2.21
C VAL A 167 9.82 19.10 -1.19
N GLU A 168 9.27 18.35 -0.24
CA GLU A 168 10.08 17.66 0.76
C GLU A 168 10.74 16.40 0.20
N ALA A 169 10.06 15.60 -0.62
CA ALA A 169 10.61 14.35 -1.15
C ALA A 169 11.83 14.54 -2.08
N GLN A 170 11.93 15.65 -2.80
CA GLN A 170 13.04 15.91 -3.74
C GLN A 170 14.43 16.04 -3.09
N PRO A 171 14.67 16.94 -2.11
CA PRO A 171 15.95 17.03 -1.43
C PRO A 171 16.28 15.72 -0.69
N LEU A 172 15.27 15.05 -0.14
CA LEU A 172 15.43 13.78 0.56
C LEU A 172 15.87 12.63 -0.35
N GLY A 173 15.37 12.60 -1.59
CA GLY A 173 15.91 11.73 -2.62
C GLY A 173 17.40 11.98 -2.78
N ARG A 174 17.83 13.22 -3.02
CA ARG A 174 19.26 13.55 -3.16
C ARG A 174 20.11 13.22 -1.94
N GLU A 175 19.58 13.40 -0.73
CA GLU A 175 20.29 13.06 0.51
C GLU A 175 20.44 11.54 0.70
N ALA A 176 19.48 10.74 0.24
CA ALA A 176 19.54 9.29 0.25
C ALA A 176 20.45 8.72 -0.86
N GLU A 177 21.03 9.57 -1.73
CA GLU A 177 22.04 9.21 -2.72
C GLU A 177 23.42 8.93 -2.06
N SER A 178 23.40 8.17 -0.96
CA SER A 178 24.58 7.57 -0.34
C SER A 178 24.78 6.18 -0.93
N PRO A 179 26.03 5.75 -1.22
CA PRO A 179 26.31 4.39 -1.70
C PRO A 179 25.71 3.29 -0.81
N ASN A 180 25.49 3.60 0.46
CA ASN A 180 24.98 2.67 1.46
C ASN A 180 23.44 2.68 1.60
N ASP A 181 22.70 3.56 0.91
CA ASP A 181 21.22 3.65 1.01
C ASP A 181 20.51 3.92 -0.34
N LEU A 182 21.12 3.48 -1.44
CA LEU A 182 20.55 3.62 -2.79
C LEU A 182 19.13 3.04 -2.93
N GLY A 183 18.79 2.03 -2.14
CA GLY A 183 17.45 1.45 -2.12
C GLY A 183 16.37 2.42 -1.59
N THR A 184 16.69 3.24 -0.58
CA THR A 184 15.78 4.28 -0.09
C THR A 184 15.62 5.39 -1.11
N HIS A 185 16.71 5.80 -1.75
CA HIS A 185 16.68 6.79 -2.84
C HIS A 185 15.74 6.37 -3.97
N ASP A 186 15.94 5.16 -4.51
CA ASP A 186 15.13 4.63 -5.61
C ASP A 186 13.65 4.51 -5.22
N MET A 187 13.36 4.04 -4.00
CA MET A 187 12.00 3.96 -3.47
C MET A 187 11.32 5.34 -3.39
N ILE A 188 12.00 6.37 -2.86
CA ILE A 188 11.44 7.72 -2.77
C ILE A 188 11.10 8.25 -4.18
N LEU A 189 11.99 8.09 -5.15
CA LEU A 189 11.74 8.59 -6.50
C LEU A 189 10.62 7.83 -7.22
N ARG A 190 10.65 6.49 -7.17
CA ARG A 190 9.70 5.64 -7.91
C ARG A 190 8.33 5.61 -7.30
N GLU A 191 8.25 5.48 -5.99
CA GLU A 191 6.98 5.27 -5.30
C GLU A 191 6.37 6.60 -4.89
N VAL A 192 7.14 7.46 -4.21
CA VAL A 192 6.63 8.73 -3.65
C VAL A 192 6.53 9.79 -4.74
N VAL A 193 7.66 10.20 -5.34
CA VAL A 193 7.68 11.35 -6.27
C VAL A 193 6.83 11.09 -7.51
N ARG A 194 7.05 9.96 -8.20
CA ARG A 194 6.34 9.67 -9.45
C ARG A 194 4.83 9.50 -9.26
N THR A 195 4.40 8.85 -8.18
CA THR A 195 2.96 8.66 -7.92
C THR A 195 2.30 10.00 -7.58
N ASN A 196 2.89 10.78 -6.67
CA ASN A 196 2.33 12.08 -6.28
C ASN A 196 2.33 13.08 -7.45
N ALA A 197 3.38 13.10 -8.28
CA ALA A 197 3.43 13.93 -9.49
C ALA A 197 2.31 13.58 -10.51
N ARG A 198 1.97 12.29 -10.65
CA ARG A 198 0.84 11.88 -11.47
C ARG A 198 -0.50 12.28 -10.85
N GLN A 199 -0.65 12.08 -9.55
CA GLN A 199 -1.90 12.36 -8.87
C GLN A 199 -2.23 13.86 -8.81
N ILE A 200 -1.24 14.70 -8.49
CA ILE A 200 -1.41 16.16 -8.50
C ILE A 200 -1.77 16.69 -9.89
N TRP A 201 -1.25 16.10 -10.96
CA TRP A 201 -1.64 16.46 -12.33
C TRP A 201 -3.15 16.26 -12.57
N PHE A 202 -3.74 15.16 -12.10
CA PHE A 202 -5.19 14.95 -12.19
C PHE A 202 -5.96 15.97 -11.34
N VAL A 203 -5.54 16.19 -10.10
CA VAL A 203 -6.21 17.13 -9.17
C VAL A 203 -6.19 18.56 -9.72
N THR A 204 -5.04 19.02 -10.22
CA THR A 204 -4.88 20.37 -10.80
C THR A 204 -5.64 20.54 -12.12
N ARG A 205 -5.79 19.46 -12.91
CA ARG A 205 -6.68 19.46 -14.08
C ARG A 205 -8.15 19.64 -13.72
N LEU A 206 -8.61 19.12 -12.59
CA LEU A 206 -9.97 19.33 -12.10
C LEU A 206 -10.20 20.74 -11.53
N LEU A 207 -9.13 21.44 -11.11
CA LEU A 207 -9.18 22.83 -10.65
C LEU A 207 -9.22 23.84 -11.81
N SER A 208 -8.61 23.50 -12.94
CA SER A 208 -8.57 24.38 -14.10
C SER A 208 -9.92 24.37 -14.82
N PRO A 209 -10.48 25.52 -15.21
CA PRO A 209 -11.63 25.52 -16.11
C PRO A 209 -11.26 24.79 -17.41
N PRO A 210 -12.23 24.15 -18.09
CA PRO A 210 -11.97 23.68 -19.45
C PRO A 210 -11.49 24.88 -20.26
N SER A 211 -10.31 24.78 -20.85
CA SER A 211 -9.80 25.81 -21.75
C SER A 211 -10.82 25.99 -22.87
N ASP A 212 -11.27 27.22 -23.11
CA ASP A 212 -12.08 27.59 -24.28
C ASP A 212 -11.36 27.38 -25.63
N ASP A 213 -10.18 26.76 -25.61
CA ASP A 213 -9.38 26.46 -26.78
C ASP A 213 -9.91 25.21 -27.51
N GLY A 214 -11.05 25.40 -28.16
CA GLY A 214 -11.39 24.76 -29.42
C GLY A 214 -10.49 25.23 -30.58
N ALA A 215 -9.19 25.39 -30.34
CA ALA A 215 -8.20 25.64 -31.37
C ALA A 215 -7.13 24.54 -31.24
N ALA A 216 -7.24 23.57 -32.13
CA ALA A 216 -6.30 22.49 -32.32
C ALA A 216 -4.84 22.93 -32.12
N THR A 217 -4.21 22.45 -31.05
CA THR A 217 -2.78 22.17 -31.08
C THR A 217 -2.63 20.66 -31.05
N SER A 218 -2.87 20.08 -32.24
CA SER A 218 -2.25 18.83 -32.63
C SER A 218 -0.75 19.08 -32.66
N LEU A 219 -0.01 18.59 -31.68
CA LEU A 219 1.39 18.21 -31.84
C LEU A 219 1.70 17.07 -30.86
N TYR A 220 1.83 15.89 -31.47
CA TYR A 220 2.60 14.70 -31.08
C TYR A 220 2.67 14.29 -29.60
#